data_AF-A0A0R3TPZ1-F1
#
_entry.id   AF-A0A0R3TPZ1-F1
#
_cell.length_a   1.000
_cell.length_b   1.000
_cell.length_c   1.000
_cell.angle_alpha   90.00
_cell.angle_beta   90.00
_cell.angle_gamma   90.00
#
_symmetry.space_group_name_H-M   'P 1'
#
loop_
_entity.id
_entity.type
_entity.pdbx_description
1 polymer ?
#
loop_
_entity_poly.entity_id
_entity_poly.type
_entity_poly.pdbx_seq_one_letter_code
_entity_poly.pdbx_strand_id
1 'polypeptide(L)'
;MKKLDTESVTYRLILVFFWIVNVYTLIRGLVWFIFGIAYFTRSERKTPFNTTTFSLFLIIGMFSIFISFCGYVFACTKNKVLAYVFMGVMLTLTVVEVSLGISLVAVLIYEGGILIVQIIPGLMAVIFAFFLITAITHDEPIE
;
A
#
# COMPACT_ATOMS: atom_id res chain seq x y z
N MET A 1 8.82 24.42 -9.98
CA MET A 1 8.57 23.05 -10.52
C MET A 1 7.88 23.18 -11.87
N LYS A 2 8.32 22.43 -12.89
CA LYS A 2 7.68 22.39 -14.22
C LYS A 2 6.32 21.67 -14.08
N LYS A 3 5.26 22.22 -14.65
CA LYS A 3 3.88 21.68 -14.57
C LYS A 3 3.82 20.30 -15.23
N LEU A 4 3.08 19.37 -14.61
CA LEU A 4 2.82 18.04 -15.17
C LEU A 4 1.44 18.06 -15.83
N ASP A 5 1.42 18.12 -17.16
CA ASP A 5 0.22 18.11 -17.98
C ASP A 5 -0.34 16.68 -18.06
N THR A 6 -1.66 16.46 -17.90
CA THR A 6 -2.23 15.10 -17.94
C THR A 6 -2.23 14.48 -19.33
N GLU A 7 -2.03 15.28 -20.38
CA GLU A 7 -1.81 14.79 -21.73
C GLU A 7 -0.36 14.36 -21.98
N SER A 8 0.57 14.73 -21.09
CA SER A 8 1.99 14.44 -21.25
C SER A 8 2.31 12.95 -21.16
N VAL A 9 3.32 12.52 -21.93
CA VAL A 9 3.89 11.18 -21.84
C VAL A 9 4.36 10.87 -20.41
N THR A 10 4.86 11.87 -19.70
CA THR A 10 5.31 11.73 -18.31
C THR A 10 4.16 11.37 -17.36
N TYR A 11 2.98 11.99 -17.50
CA TYR A 11 1.80 11.62 -16.71
C TYR A 11 1.39 10.17 -16.96
N ARG A 12 1.35 9.74 -18.24
CA ARG A 12 1.01 8.36 -18.60
C ARG A 12 2.00 7.36 -18.01
N LEU A 13 3.30 7.68 -18.03
CA LEU A 13 4.33 6.83 -17.42
C LEU A 13 4.14 6.73 -15.90
N ILE A 14 3.92 7.85 -15.21
CA ILE A 14 3.65 7.86 -13.76
C ILE A 14 2.40 7.04 -13.43
N LEU A 15 1.35 7.16 -14.24
CA LEU A 15 0.14 6.37 -14.08
C LEU A 15 0.43 4.87 -14.24
N VAL A 16 1.20 4.45 -15.25
CA VAL A 16 1.58 3.04 -15.43
C VAL A 16 2.40 2.52 -14.24
N PHE A 17 3.39 3.28 -13.76
CA PHE A 17 4.15 2.89 -12.58
C PHE A 17 3.28 2.82 -11.33
N PHE A 18 2.35 3.75 -11.16
CA PHE A 18 1.35 3.70 -10.09
C PHE A 18 0.52 2.42 -10.17
N TRP A 19 0.04 2.03 -11.35
CA TRP A 19 -0.68 0.76 -11.54
C TRP A 19 0.14 -0.45 -11.15
N ILE A 20 1.40 -0.52 -11.58
CA ILE A 20 2.30 -1.63 -11.24
C ILE A 20 2.47 -1.75 -9.73
N VAL A 21 2.75 -0.62 -9.06
CA VAL A 21 2.92 -0.60 -7.60
C VAL A 21 1.61 -0.94 -6.90
N ASN A 22 0.46 -0.48 -7.41
CA ASN A 22 -0.84 -0.77 -6.81
C ASN A 22 -1.24 -2.24 -6.92
N VAL A 23 -0.89 -2.89 -8.04
CA VAL A 23 -1.02 -4.35 -8.23
C VAL A 23 -0.13 -5.09 -7.24
N TYR A 24 1.10 -4.64 -7.04
CA TYR A 24 2.01 -5.24 -6.06
C TYR A 24 1.42 -5.17 -4.64
N THR A 25 0.87 -4.02 -4.25
CA THR A 25 0.17 -3.84 -2.96
C THR A 25 -1.03 -4.79 -2.82
N LEU A 26 -1.80 -5.01 -3.89
CA LEU A 26 -2.90 -5.98 -3.89
C LEU A 26 -2.41 -7.40 -3.62
N ILE A 27 -1.43 -7.86 -4.41
CA ILE A 27 -0.87 -9.21 -4.30
C ILE A 27 -0.35 -9.42 -2.88
N ARG A 28 0.38 -8.44 -2.34
CA ARG A 28 0.89 -8.49 -0.98
C ARG A 28 -0.22 -8.56 0.06
N GLY A 29 -1.27 -7.75 -0.09
CA GLY A 29 -2.44 -7.79 0.79
C GLY A 29 -3.12 -9.16 0.79
N LEU A 30 -3.28 -9.77 -0.39
CA LEU A 30 -3.81 -11.12 -0.54
C LEU A 30 -2.91 -12.16 0.13
N VAL A 31 -1.59 -12.05 -0.02
CA VAL A 31 -0.63 -12.94 0.64
C VAL A 31 -0.77 -12.86 2.16
N TRP A 32 -0.79 -11.66 2.74
CA TRP A 32 -1.00 -11.48 4.19
C TRP A 32 -2.33 -12.02 4.67
N PHE A 33 -3.40 -11.78 3.90
CA PHE A 33 -4.73 -12.28 4.21
C PHE A 33 -4.78 -13.81 4.21
N ILE A 34 -4.23 -14.47 3.19
CA ILE A 34 -4.16 -15.93 3.08
C ILE A 34 -3.29 -16.51 4.21
N PHE A 35 -2.15 -15.88 4.53
CA PHE A 35 -1.33 -16.29 5.68
C PHE A 35 -2.11 -16.19 6.99
N GLY A 36 -2.86 -15.10 7.21
CA GLY A 36 -3.74 -14.94 8.37
C GLY A 36 -4.76 -16.08 8.50
N ILE A 37 -5.44 -16.44 7.40
CA ILE A 37 -6.40 -17.55 7.36
C ILE A 37 -5.72 -18.90 7.62
N ALA A 38 -4.56 -19.15 6.99
CA ALA A 38 -3.82 -20.39 7.16
C ALA A 38 -3.32 -20.58 8.61
N TYR A 39 -2.90 -19.51 9.26
CA TYR A 39 -2.55 -19.54 10.68
C TYR A 39 -3.76 -19.78 11.58
N PHE A 40 -4.90 -19.15 11.29
CA PHE A 40 -6.15 -19.36 12.02
C PHE A 40 -6.60 -20.82 12.00
N THR A 41 -6.71 -21.41 10.80
CA THR A 41 -7.13 -22.81 10.61
C THR A 41 -6.18 -23.85 11.20
N ARG A 42 -4.89 -23.51 11.34
CA ARG A 42 -3.87 -24.38 11.96
C ARG A 42 -3.81 -24.22 13.49
N SER A 43 -4.07 -23.02 14.00
CA SER A 43 -4.13 -22.68 15.43
C SER A 43 -5.26 -23.40 16.15
N GLU A 44 -6.45 -23.49 15.53
CA GLU A 44 -7.61 -24.23 16.07
C GLU A 44 -7.30 -25.71 16.37
N ARG A 45 -6.26 -26.29 15.76
CA ARG A 45 -5.88 -27.69 15.98
C ARG A 45 -4.89 -27.95 17.12
N LYS A 46 -4.21 -26.94 17.68
CA LYS A 46 -3.05 -27.24 18.57
C LYS A 46 -2.95 -26.52 19.92
N THR A 47 -3.47 -25.31 20.13
CA THR A 47 -3.53 -24.64 21.46
C THR A 47 -3.99 -23.18 21.31
N PRO A 48 -4.59 -22.55 22.34
CA PRO A 48 -5.00 -21.14 22.30
C PRO A 48 -3.80 -20.21 22.56
N PHE A 49 -2.85 -20.13 21.62
CA PHE A 49 -1.75 -19.17 21.71
C PHE A 49 -1.70 -18.26 20.48
N ASN A 50 -1.71 -16.95 20.74
CA ASN A 50 -1.61 -15.80 19.83
C ASN A 50 -2.81 -15.46 18.92
N THR A 51 -3.97 -15.27 19.54
CA THR A 51 -5.14 -14.61 18.92
C THR A 51 -4.80 -13.24 18.31
N THR A 52 -3.89 -12.51 18.93
CA THR A 52 -3.47 -11.17 18.53
C THR A 52 -2.67 -11.17 17.23
N THR A 53 -1.74 -12.11 17.06
CA THR A 53 -0.83 -12.13 15.89
C THR A 53 -1.55 -12.50 14.59
N PHE A 54 -2.45 -13.48 14.61
CA PHE A 54 -3.22 -13.80 13.39
C PHE A 54 -4.18 -12.67 13.02
N SER A 55 -4.80 -12.03 14.02
CA SER A 55 -5.75 -10.94 13.81
C SER A 55 -5.06 -9.75 13.14
N LEU A 56 -3.81 -9.47 13.52
CA LEU A 56 -2.99 -8.43 12.88
C LEU A 56 -2.73 -8.73 11.40
N PHE A 57 -2.36 -9.96 11.02
CA PHE A 57 -2.13 -10.32 9.61
C PHE A 57 -3.40 -10.21 8.76
N LEU A 58 -4.56 -10.61 9.29
CA LEU A 58 -5.84 -10.44 8.60
C LEU A 58 -6.17 -8.97 8.39
N ILE A 59 -6.03 -8.15 9.44
CA ILE A 59 -6.30 -6.71 9.39
C ILE A 59 -5.39 -6.03 8.36
N ILE A 60 -4.08 -6.25 8.43
CA ILE A 60 -3.10 -5.68 7.48
C ILE A 60 -3.42 -6.13 6.05
N GLY A 61 -3.74 -7.41 5.84
CA GLY A 61 -4.14 -7.94 4.54
C GLY A 61 -5.39 -7.26 3.98
N MET A 62 -6.46 -7.14 4.78
CA MET A 62 -7.69 -6.48 4.36
C MET A 62 -7.49 -5.01 4.03
N PHE A 63 -6.75 -4.26 4.87
CA PHE A 63 -6.47 -2.86 4.60
C PHE A 63 -5.64 -2.67 3.32
N SER A 64 -4.69 -3.56 3.05
CA SER A 64 -3.88 -3.54 1.82
C SER A 64 -4.70 -3.87 0.57
N ILE A 65 -5.71 -4.74 0.68
CA ILE A 65 -6.64 -5.03 -0.43
C ILE A 65 -7.56 -3.82 -0.66
N PHE A 66 -8.15 -3.29 0.41
CA PHE A 66 -9.05 -2.14 0.35
C PHE A 66 -8.36 -0.92 -0.27
N ILE A 67 -7.14 -0.61 0.18
CA ILE A 67 -6.42 0.54 -0.33
C ILE A 67 -6.03 0.38 -1.80
N SER A 68 -5.70 -0.85 -2.23
CA SER A 68 -5.44 -1.11 -3.64
C SER A 68 -6.68 -0.84 -4.49
N PHE A 69 -7.86 -1.23 -4.00
CA PHE A 69 -9.12 -0.89 -4.65
C PHE A 69 -9.34 0.63 -4.73
N CYS A 70 -9.07 1.37 -3.65
CA CYS A 70 -9.09 2.84 -3.67
C CYS A 70 -8.15 3.42 -4.72
N GLY A 71 -6.94 2.86 -4.86
CA GLY A 71 -5.96 3.26 -5.87
C GLY A 71 -6.46 3.07 -7.29
N TYR A 72 -7.12 1.94 -7.58
CA TYR A 72 -7.71 1.69 -8.90
C TYR A 72 -8.89 2.62 -9.22
N VAL A 73 -9.81 2.78 -8.26
CA VAL A 73 -10.97 3.66 -8.46
C VAL A 73 -10.49 5.10 -8.65
N PHE A 74 -9.52 5.55 -7.87
CA PHE A 74 -8.86 6.84 -8.06
C PHE A 74 -8.27 6.99 -9.47
N ALA A 75 -7.45 6.03 -9.91
CA ALA A 75 -6.81 6.09 -11.23
C ALA A 75 -7.81 6.18 -12.39
N CYS A 76 -8.99 5.55 -12.24
CA CYS A 76 -10.05 5.58 -13.25
C CYS A 76 -10.94 6.84 -13.16
N THR A 77 -11.31 7.26 -11.94
CA THR A 77 -12.31 8.33 -11.72
C THR A 77 -11.68 9.70 -11.58
N LYS A 78 -10.35 9.79 -11.41
CA LYS A 78 -9.62 11.01 -11.06
C LYS A 78 -10.16 11.71 -9.80
N ASN A 79 -10.82 10.98 -8.90
CA ASN A 79 -11.40 11.56 -7.69
C ASN A 79 -10.32 11.86 -6.64
N LYS A 80 -10.15 13.14 -6.31
CA LYS A 80 -9.15 13.64 -5.36
C LYS A 80 -9.32 13.10 -3.95
N VAL A 81 -10.55 12.91 -3.48
CA VAL A 81 -10.83 12.42 -2.12
C VAL A 81 -10.29 10.99 -1.96
N LEU A 82 -10.57 10.13 -2.94
CA LEU A 82 -10.05 8.76 -2.96
C LEU A 82 -8.52 8.72 -3.04
N ALA A 83 -7.92 9.68 -3.74
CA ALA A 83 -6.48 9.82 -3.81
C ALA A 83 -5.85 10.20 -2.46
N TYR A 84 -6.45 11.13 -1.72
CA TYR A 84 -5.99 11.49 -0.37
C TYR A 84 -6.19 10.35 0.62
N VAL A 85 -7.31 9.61 0.54
CA VAL A 85 -7.55 8.40 1.34
C VAL A 85 -6.48 7.34 1.04
N PHE A 86 -6.20 7.08 -0.24
CA PHE A 86 -5.13 6.19 -0.66
C PHE A 86 -3.78 6.64 -0.08
N MET A 87 -3.42 7.91 -0.25
CA MET A 87 -2.13 8.42 0.21
C MET A 87 -1.96 8.30 1.74
N GLY A 88 -2.99 8.70 2.50
CA GLY A 88 -2.96 8.68 3.96
C GLY A 88 -2.88 7.27 4.55
N VAL A 89 -3.69 6.34 4.05
CA VAL A 89 -3.68 4.96 4.55
C VAL A 89 -2.38 4.24 4.11
N MET A 90 -1.85 4.51 2.91
CA MET A 90 -0.64 3.86 2.42
C MET A 90 0.60 4.34 3.17
N LEU A 91 0.65 5.65 3.49
CA LEU A 91 1.70 6.21 4.33
C LEU A 91 1.67 5.59 5.72
N THR A 92 0.48 5.44 6.32
CA THR A 92 0.31 4.81 7.63
C THR A 92 0.79 3.36 7.63
N LEU A 93 0.41 2.58 6.62
CA LEU A 93 0.88 1.20 6.45
C LEU A 93 2.41 1.15 6.30
N THR A 94 2.99 2.06 5.52
CA THR A 94 4.46 2.13 5.34
C THR A 94 5.16 2.39 6.67
N VAL A 95 4.65 3.30 7.51
CA VAL A 95 5.22 3.59 8.85
C VAL A 95 5.13 2.38 9.78
N VAL A 96 3.99 1.67 9.77
CA VAL A 96 3.81 0.44 10.56
C VAL A 96 4.81 -0.62 10.12
N GLU A 97 4.99 -0.80 8.82
CA GLU A 97 5.93 -1.78 8.26
C GLU A 97 7.39 -1.44 8.55
N VAL A 98 7.77 -0.16 8.49
CA VAL A 98 9.09 0.31 8.93
C VAL A 98 9.32 -0.04 10.40
N SER A 99 8.33 0.22 11.26
CA SER A 99 8.41 -0.04 12.70
C SER A 99 8.55 -1.54 13.00
N LEU A 100 7.78 -2.38 12.30
CA LEU A 100 7.89 -3.84 12.38
C LEU A 100 9.23 -4.34 11.84
N GLY A 101 9.69 -3.81 10.72
CA GLY A 101 10.98 -4.15 10.12
C GLY A 101 12.15 -3.86 11.04
N ILE A 102 12.20 -2.67 11.66
CA ILE A 102 13.23 -2.30 12.65
C ILE A 102 13.19 -3.25 13.85
N SER A 103 12.00 -3.51 14.37
CA SER A 103 11.82 -4.42 15.51
C SER A 103 12.28 -5.85 15.19
N LEU A 104 12.02 -6.32 13.97
CA LEU A 104 12.45 -7.64 13.50
C LEU A 104 13.94 -7.69 13.18
N VAL A 105 14.57 -6.65 12.62
CA VAL A 105 16.03 -6.63 12.44
C VAL A 105 16.76 -6.73 13.78
N ALA A 106 16.24 -6.08 14.82
CA ALA A 106 16.82 -6.13 16.16
C ALA A 106 16.80 -7.54 16.79
N VAL A 107 15.92 -8.44 16.32
CA VAL A 107 15.73 -9.79 16.89
C VAL A 107 16.17 -10.90 15.92
N LEU A 108 15.94 -10.72 14.62
CA LEU A 108 16.09 -11.67 13.52
C LEU A 108 16.60 -10.92 12.26
N ILE A 109 17.91 -10.70 12.19
CA ILE A 109 18.60 -9.87 11.16
C ILE A 109 18.15 -10.20 9.72
N TYR A 110 17.96 -11.48 9.38
CA TYR A 110 17.59 -11.91 8.02
C TYR A 110 16.13 -11.62 7.66
N GLU A 111 15.18 -11.81 8.58
CA GLU A 111 13.76 -11.59 8.30
C GLU A 111 13.40 -10.10 8.27
N GLY A 112 14.06 -9.30 9.10
CA GLY A 112 13.88 -7.84 9.08
C GLY A 112 14.38 -7.19 7.80
N GLY A 113 15.44 -7.72 7.17
CA GLY A 113 15.96 -7.23 5.89
C GLY A 113 14.96 -7.35 4.73
N ILE A 114 14.21 -8.46 4.68
CA ILE A 114 13.16 -8.68 3.67
C ILE A 114 12.03 -7.66 3.82
N LEU A 115 11.63 -7.37 5.06
CA LEU A 115 10.62 -6.36 5.37
C LEU A 115 11.06 -4.95 4.98
N ILE A 116 12.34 -4.61 5.17
CA ILE A 116 12.87 -3.31 4.78
C ILE A 116 12.81 -3.10 3.26
N VAL A 117 13.11 -4.14 2.47
CA VAL A 117 13.03 -4.03 1.00
C VAL A 117 11.59 -3.81 0.53
N GLN A 118 10.59 -4.32 1.26
CA GLN A 118 9.18 -4.14 0.94
C GLN A 118 8.65 -2.71 1.20
N ILE A 119 9.40 -1.88 1.93
CA ILE A 119 9.06 -0.47 2.17
C ILE A 119 9.16 0.34 0.86
N ILE A 120 10.10 -0.02 -0.02
CA ILE A 120 10.40 0.74 -1.24
C ILE A 120 9.17 0.84 -2.15
N PRO A 121 8.48 -0.27 -2.52
CA PRO A 121 7.23 -0.18 -3.28
C PRO A 121 6.16 0.69 -2.62
N GLY A 122 6.01 0.62 -1.29
CA GLY A 122 5.00 1.41 -0.56
C GLY A 122 5.26 2.92 -0.63
N LEU A 123 6.51 3.33 -0.45
CA LEU A 123 6.94 4.72 -0.60
C LEU A 123 6.78 5.22 -2.04
N MET A 124 7.11 4.39 -3.03
CA MET A 124 6.89 4.73 -4.44
C MET A 124 5.40 4.94 -4.76
N ALA A 125 4.51 4.14 -4.16
CA ALA A 125 3.06 4.29 -4.32
C ALA A 125 2.59 5.68 -3.86
N VAL A 126 3.07 6.12 -2.69
CA VAL A 126 2.74 7.42 -2.09
C VAL A 126 3.27 8.57 -2.96
N ILE A 127 4.53 8.46 -3.42
CA ILE A 127 5.15 9.47 -4.27
C ILE A 127 4.40 9.61 -5.61
N PHE A 128 4.08 8.50 -6.27
CA PHE A 128 3.32 8.53 -7.52
C PHE A 128 1.91 9.07 -7.31
N ALA A 129 1.22 8.68 -6.24
CA ALA A 129 -0.09 9.23 -5.90
C ALA A 129 -0.03 10.76 -5.72
N PHE A 130 0.98 11.28 -5.02
CA PHE A 130 1.17 12.72 -4.84
C PHE A 130 1.32 13.47 -6.18
N PHE A 131 2.14 12.94 -7.09
CA PHE A 131 2.30 13.54 -8.43
C PHE A 131 1.01 13.50 -9.25
N LEU A 132 0.25 12.40 -9.19
CA LEU A 132 -1.03 12.27 -9.88
C LEU A 132 -2.09 13.24 -9.31
N ILE A 133 -2.17 13.39 -7.98
CA ILE A 133 -3.08 14.34 -7.32
C ILE A 133 -2.77 15.77 -7.74
N THR A 134 -1.48 16.12 -7.76
CA THR A 134 -1.02 17.46 -8.16
C THR A 134 -1.43 17.75 -9.60
N ALA A 135 -1.25 16.80 -10.51
CA ALA A 135 -1.68 16.96 -11.91
C ALA A 135 -3.20 17.15 -12.03
N ILE A 136 -4.00 16.32 -11.37
CA ILE A 136 -5.47 16.39 -11.41
C ILE A 136 -5.98 17.72 -10.82
N THR A 137 -5.34 18.23 -9.78
CA THR A 137 -5.75 19.49 -9.13
C THR A 137 -5.49 20.70 -10.00
N HIS A 138 -4.52 20.64 -10.91
CA HIS A 138 -4.17 21.73 -11.81
C HIS A 138 -4.95 21.73 -13.13
N ASP A 139 -5.59 20.62 -13.47
CA ASP A 139 -6.44 20.49 -14.66
C ASP A 139 -7.87 20.99 -14.45
N GLU A 140 -8.29 21.21 -13.20
CA GLU A 140 -9.60 21.81 -12.93
C GLU A 140 -9.59 23.30 -13.31
N PRO A 141 -10.59 23.78 -14.06
CA PRO A 141 -10.78 25.21 -14.24
C PRO A 141 -10.95 25.86 -12.87
N ILE A 142 -10.30 27.01 -12.67
CA ILE A 142 -10.49 27.82 -11.47
C ILE A 142 -11.95 28.30 -11.50
N GLU A 143 -12.82 27.70 -10.68
CA GLU A 143 -14.16 28.23 -10.39
C GLU A 143 -14.09 29.45 -9.48
#